data_AF-A0A3M2DA17-F1
#
_entry.id   AF-A0A3M2DA17-F1
#
_cell.length_a   1.000
_cell.length_b   1.000
_cell.length_c   1.000
_cell.angle_alpha   90.00
_cell.angle_beta   90.00
_cell.angle_gamma   90.00
#
_symmetry.space_group_name_H-M   'P 1'
#
loop_
_entity.id
_entity.type
_entity.pdbx_description
1 polymer ?
#
loop_
_entity_poly.entity_id
_entity_poly.type
_entity_poly.pdbx_seq_one_letter_code
_entity_poly.pdbx_strand_id
1 'polypeptide(L)'
;MWSAPPNLVDVKTHHPCPFPGIQSVCELRARTSLAGGFTLLELLVVITILSLLISGAYLIYHPLEAKAVKERTLSDLRTVDHGIRTFHLLSGGYPTALDSLLLAHTTSQGTTATIETVAMPPTPQPFVGLPESWQTILGGIALTPPMTRALRAAGITTLRYLGDDLTSDGAVEPDFVFSNTGLGLGFSRSLTPGDHVAALMSGCQEHTLIASFSGRHPVNSAMISRLTGLDERHCHLVIVMGLGSDASIITNSTGRNAVMLSTAPIDPTIDPSRYRRFLLMFHLATSEDAYLTDDEIFASPIYLGIMREDRVTNRSVPST
;
A
#
# COMPACT_ATOMS: atom_id res chain seq x y z
N MET A 1 -54.62 42.33 4.89
CA MET A 1 -55.00 41.90 6.26
C MET A 1 -53.72 41.40 6.94
N TRP A 2 -52.93 42.28 7.54
CA TRP A 2 -53.05 42.74 8.95
C TRP A 2 -53.10 41.56 9.94
N SER A 3 -51.97 41.26 10.58
CA SER A 3 -51.79 41.57 12.00
C SER A 3 -50.38 41.18 12.46
N ALA A 4 -49.67 42.13 13.04
CA ALA A 4 -48.49 41.90 13.86
C ALA A 4 -48.96 41.57 15.30
N PRO A 5 -48.26 40.68 16.02
CA PRO A 5 -48.35 40.61 17.49
C PRO A 5 -47.25 41.45 18.17
N PRO A 6 -47.41 41.74 19.47
CA PRO A 6 -47.15 43.07 20.03
C PRO A 6 -45.77 43.26 20.68
N ASN A 7 -45.43 44.54 20.83
CA ASN A 7 -44.29 45.09 21.57
C ASN A 7 -44.32 44.82 23.08
N LEU A 8 -43.12 44.96 23.66
CA LEU A 8 -42.75 45.31 25.04
C LEU A 8 -42.64 44.17 26.07
N VAL A 9 -41.40 43.82 26.40
CA VAL A 9 -40.87 44.07 27.76
C VAL A 9 -39.42 44.57 27.64
N ASP A 10 -39.22 45.84 27.99
CA ASP A 10 -37.91 46.44 28.28
C ASP A 10 -37.40 45.87 29.61
N VAL A 11 -36.48 44.91 29.56
CA VAL A 11 -35.87 44.34 30.77
C VAL A 11 -34.76 45.27 31.23
N LYS A 12 -35.17 46.34 31.92
CA LYS A 12 -34.28 47.14 32.77
C LYS A 12 -34.65 46.93 34.23
N THR A 13 -34.64 45.67 34.67
CA THR A 13 -34.68 45.32 36.09
C THR A 13 -33.24 45.29 36.63
N HIS A 14 -32.84 46.37 37.30
CA HIS A 14 -31.75 46.31 38.27
C HIS A 14 -32.17 45.34 39.38
N HIS A 15 -31.66 44.11 39.32
CA HIS A 15 -31.75 43.20 40.46
C HIS A 15 -30.77 43.69 41.54
N PRO A 16 -31.25 44.10 42.73
CA PRO A 16 -30.38 44.29 43.88
C PRO A 16 -29.81 42.93 44.31
N CYS A 17 -28.51 42.87 44.53
CA CYS A 17 -27.83 41.64 44.92
C CYS A 17 -28.32 41.19 46.32
N PRO A 18 -28.61 39.90 46.56
CA PRO A 18 -29.33 39.46 47.74
C PRO A 18 -28.46 39.13 48.97
N PHE A 19 -27.14 39.35 48.93
CA PHE A 19 -26.24 38.88 50.01
C PHE A 19 -25.25 39.95 50.48
N PRO A 20 -25.28 40.33 51.78
CA PRO A 20 -24.35 41.28 52.38
C PRO A 20 -23.06 40.53 52.72
N GLY A 21 -22.07 40.58 51.81
CA GLY A 21 -20.77 39.94 52.03
C GLY A 21 -19.88 39.79 50.80
N ILE A 22 -20.41 40.07 49.61
CA ILE A 22 -19.71 39.86 48.33
C ILE A 22 -19.69 41.15 47.48
N GLN A 23 -19.62 42.31 48.14
CA GLN A 23 -19.63 43.62 47.45
C GLN A 23 -18.44 43.80 46.49
N SER A 24 -17.30 43.15 46.76
CA SER A 24 -16.10 43.25 45.92
C SER A 24 -16.21 42.55 44.56
N VAL A 25 -17.14 41.60 44.38
CA VAL A 25 -17.29 40.85 43.12
C VAL A 25 -18.28 41.55 42.17
N CYS A 26 -19.21 42.34 42.69
CA CYS A 26 -20.12 43.14 41.86
C CYS A 26 -19.47 44.40 41.26
N GLU A 27 -18.41 44.93 41.86
CA GLU A 27 -17.67 46.07 41.27
C GLU A 27 -16.71 45.67 40.13
N LEU A 28 -16.40 44.38 39.96
CA LEU A 28 -15.48 43.94 38.91
C LEU A 28 -16.10 43.77 37.52
N ARG A 29 -17.43 43.93 37.37
CA ARG A 29 -18.09 43.91 36.04
C ARG A 29 -18.26 45.31 35.42
N ALA A 30 -17.72 46.35 36.04
CA ALA A 30 -17.79 47.72 35.55
C ALA A 30 -16.44 48.29 35.07
N ARG A 31 -15.50 47.44 34.65
CA ARG A 31 -14.46 47.90 33.71
C ARG A 31 -15.04 47.86 32.32
N THR A 32 -15.68 48.98 32.00
CA THR A 32 -15.96 49.45 30.65
C THR A 32 -14.90 49.00 29.67
N SER A 33 -15.36 48.27 28.66
CA SER A 33 -14.71 48.18 27.36
C SER A 33 -14.17 49.55 26.99
N LEU A 34 -12.84 49.71 26.99
CA LEU A 34 -12.23 50.72 26.15
C LEU A 34 -12.55 50.29 24.72
N ALA A 35 -13.70 50.76 24.21
CA ALA A 35 -14.05 50.68 22.81
C ALA A 35 -13.14 51.65 22.05
N GLY A 36 -11.85 51.33 22.01
CA GLY A 36 -11.02 51.71 20.88
C GLY A 36 -11.53 50.87 19.72
N GLY A 37 -12.52 51.39 18.99
CA GLY A 37 -12.99 50.76 17.77
C GLY A 37 -11.79 50.57 16.85
N PHE A 38 -11.47 49.31 16.56
CA PHE A 38 -10.43 48.96 15.59
C PHE A 38 -10.69 49.79 14.33
N THR A 39 -9.74 50.65 13.97
CA THR A 39 -9.91 51.47 12.77
C THR A 39 -9.89 50.55 11.55
N LEU A 40 -10.71 50.84 10.55
CA LEU A 40 -10.75 50.05 9.31
C LEU A 40 -9.36 49.98 8.65
N LEU A 41 -8.57 51.06 8.82
CA LEU A 41 -7.19 51.14 8.37
C LEU A 41 -6.24 50.17 9.09
N GLU A 42 -6.38 50.03 10.40
CA GLU A 42 -5.55 49.11 11.20
C GLU A 42 -5.82 47.66 10.79
N LEU A 43 -7.10 47.31 10.60
CA LEU A 43 -7.46 45.99 10.09
C LEU A 43 -6.92 45.76 8.67
N LEU A 44 -6.94 46.78 7.80
CA LEU A 44 -6.41 46.70 6.44
C LEU A 44 -4.89 46.49 6.42
N VAL A 45 -4.14 47.18 7.27
CA VAL A 45 -2.69 47.00 7.37
C VAL A 45 -2.34 45.60 7.89
N VAL A 46 -3.09 45.10 8.88
CA VAL A 46 -2.85 43.75 9.42
C VAL A 46 -3.10 42.68 8.36
N ILE A 47 -4.20 42.72 7.62
CA ILE A 47 -4.48 41.71 6.60
C ILE A 47 -3.48 41.75 5.43
N THR A 48 -2.96 42.93 5.07
CA THR A 48 -1.95 43.06 4.00
C THR A 48 -0.60 42.50 4.45
N ILE A 49 -0.16 42.80 5.68
CA ILE A 49 1.05 42.22 6.26
C ILE A 49 0.90 40.69 6.40
N LEU A 50 -0.23 40.20 6.90
CA LEU A 50 -0.49 38.76 7.00
C LEU A 50 -0.47 38.08 5.63
N SER A 51 -1.05 38.69 4.59
CA SER A 51 -1.05 38.14 3.24
C SER A 51 0.36 38.02 2.66
N LEU A 52 1.22 39.02 2.89
CA LEU A 52 2.62 38.97 2.47
C LEU A 52 3.40 37.89 3.21
N LEU A 53 3.20 37.74 4.52
CA LEU A 53 3.85 36.70 5.32
C LEU A 53 3.44 35.30 4.89
N ILE A 54 2.14 35.07 4.65
CA ILE A 54 1.63 33.78 4.18
C ILE A 54 2.20 33.44 2.80
N SER A 55 2.26 34.43 1.90
CA SER A 55 2.78 34.24 0.54
C SER A 55 4.28 33.89 0.56
N GLY A 56 5.09 34.58 1.38
CA GLY A 56 6.50 34.27 1.54
C GLY A 56 6.73 32.90 2.20
N ALA A 57 5.92 32.55 3.19
CA ALA A 57 5.98 31.26 3.87
C ALA A 57 5.70 30.08 2.94
N TYR A 58 4.71 30.20 2.04
CA TYR A 58 4.30 29.10 1.15
C TYR A 58 5.45 28.54 0.30
N LEU A 59 6.33 29.42 -0.21
CA LEU A 59 7.48 29.02 -1.02
C LEU A 59 8.48 28.15 -0.26
N ILE A 60 8.57 28.33 1.06
CA ILE A 60 9.47 27.58 1.94
C ILE A 60 8.83 26.27 2.39
N TYR A 61 7.53 26.27 2.69
CA TYR A 61 6.84 25.10 3.25
C TYR A 61 6.51 24.02 2.21
N HIS A 62 6.11 24.39 1.00
CA HIS A 62 5.71 23.41 -0.03
C HIS A 62 6.78 22.31 -0.32
N PRO A 63 8.09 22.62 -0.49
CA PRO A 63 9.09 21.57 -0.69
C PRO A 63 9.36 20.72 0.55
N LEU A 64 9.09 21.22 1.76
CA LEU A 64 9.28 20.49 3.01
C LEU A 64 8.24 19.38 3.18
N GLU A 65 6.99 19.62 2.78
CA GLU A 65 5.93 18.61 2.83
C GLU A 65 6.24 17.43 1.91
N ALA A 66 6.61 17.69 0.65
CA ALA A 66 6.99 16.65 -0.31
C ALA A 66 8.21 15.84 0.19
N LYS A 67 9.16 16.51 0.84
CA LYS A 67 10.33 15.85 1.44
C LYS A 67 9.93 14.98 2.63
N ALA A 68 9.08 15.49 3.54
CA ALA A 68 8.62 14.75 4.71
C ALA A 68 7.84 13.49 4.32
N VAL A 69 6.99 13.57 3.29
CA VAL A 69 6.26 12.41 2.74
C VAL A 69 7.23 11.35 2.19
N LYS A 70 8.26 11.75 1.46
CA LYS A 70 9.29 10.84 0.94
C LYS A 70 10.09 10.18 2.07
N GLU A 71 10.44 10.92 3.11
CA GLU A 71 11.17 10.40 4.27
C GLU A 71 10.32 9.42 5.07
N ARG A 72 9.03 9.74 5.29
CA ARG A 72 8.07 8.83 5.93
C ARG A 72 7.95 7.52 5.15
N THR A 73 7.74 7.61 3.84
CA THR A 73 7.69 6.44 2.95
C THR A 73 8.94 5.56 3.09
N LEU A 74 10.12 6.18 3.08
CA LEU A 74 11.38 5.46 3.19
C LEU A 74 11.53 4.80 4.56
N SER A 75 11.07 5.46 5.61
CA SER A 75 11.00 4.90 6.96
C SER A 75 10.09 3.67 7.00
N ASP A 76 8.92 3.75 6.36
CA ASP A 76 7.96 2.64 6.29
C ASP A 76 8.57 1.45 5.54
N LEU A 77 9.20 1.68 4.39
CA LEU A 77 9.90 0.63 3.63
C LEU A 77 11.00 -0.06 4.46
N ARG A 78 11.82 0.73 5.18
CA ARG A 78 12.86 0.18 6.06
C ARG A 78 12.27 -0.61 7.22
N THR A 79 11.16 -0.15 7.77
CA THR A 79 10.46 -0.83 8.86
C THR A 79 9.94 -2.19 8.41
N VAL A 80 9.35 -2.26 7.21
CA VAL A 80 8.88 -3.52 6.65
C VAL A 80 10.05 -4.43 6.28
N ASP A 81 11.08 -3.94 5.56
CA ASP A 81 12.28 -4.75 5.22
C ASP A 81 12.93 -5.35 6.47
N HIS A 82 13.14 -4.52 7.51
CA HIS A 82 13.67 -4.98 8.79
C HIS A 82 12.73 -6.00 9.46
N GLY A 83 11.41 -5.78 9.42
CA GLY A 83 10.41 -6.69 9.95
C GLY A 83 10.47 -8.07 9.29
N ILE A 84 10.57 -8.12 7.96
CA ILE A 84 10.70 -9.36 7.18
C ILE A 84 12.01 -10.08 7.50
N ARG A 85 13.14 -9.37 7.54
CA ARG A 85 14.44 -9.96 7.89
C ARG A 85 14.45 -10.48 9.32
N THR A 86 13.92 -9.71 10.27
CA THR A 86 13.80 -10.13 11.67
C THR A 86 12.91 -11.35 11.80
N PHE A 87 11.79 -11.40 11.07
CA PHE A 87 10.94 -12.58 11.03
C PHE A 87 11.69 -13.80 10.52
N HIS A 88 12.43 -13.66 9.43
CA HIS A 88 13.23 -14.74 8.87
C HIS A 88 14.28 -15.25 9.86
N LEU A 89 14.96 -14.34 10.55
CA LEU A 89 15.94 -14.69 11.59
C LEU A 89 15.33 -15.43 12.78
N LEU A 90 14.12 -15.05 13.22
CA LEU A 90 13.47 -15.62 14.40
C LEU A 90 12.70 -16.91 14.10
N SER A 91 12.09 -17.01 12.92
CA SER A 91 11.22 -18.13 12.55
C SER A 91 11.90 -19.17 11.65
N GLY A 92 13.02 -18.83 11.02
CA GLY A 92 13.71 -19.65 10.04
C GLY A 92 13.06 -19.65 8.64
N GLY A 93 11.98 -18.89 8.43
CA GLY A 93 11.26 -18.80 7.15
C GLY A 93 10.68 -17.41 6.89
N TYR A 94 10.20 -17.17 5.68
CA TYR A 94 9.50 -15.93 5.32
C TYR A 94 8.00 -16.01 5.65
N PRO A 95 7.30 -14.86 5.75
CA PRO A 95 5.88 -14.87 6.09
C PRO A 95 5.04 -15.68 5.10
N THR A 96 3.97 -16.29 5.62
CA THR A 96 3.05 -17.15 4.84
C THR A 96 1.80 -16.42 4.37
N ALA A 97 1.53 -15.23 4.90
CA ALA A 97 0.38 -14.38 4.54
C ALA A 97 0.75 -13.38 3.43
N LEU A 98 1.42 -13.86 2.38
CA LEU A 98 1.78 -13.05 1.22
C LEU A 98 0.67 -13.08 0.17
N ASP A 99 0.49 -11.96 -0.53
CA ASP A 99 -0.57 -11.78 -1.51
C ASP A 99 -0.06 -12.07 -2.92
N SER A 100 -0.88 -12.72 -3.72
CA SER A 100 -0.61 -12.95 -5.14
C SER A 100 -0.83 -11.66 -5.94
N LEU A 101 0.01 -11.43 -6.95
CA LEU A 101 -0.18 -10.38 -7.94
C LEU A 101 -0.94 -10.88 -9.18
N LEU A 102 -1.48 -12.10 -9.11
CA LEU A 102 -2.26 -12.76 -10.14
C LEU A 102 -3.66 -13.10 -9.63
N LEU A 103 -4.63 -13.05 -10.53
CA LEU A 103 -5.94 -13.62 -10.29
C LEU A 103 -5.89 -15.15 -10.40
N ALA A 104 -6.69 -15.81 -9.58
CA ALA A 104 -6.99 -17.23 -9.71
C ALA A 104 -8.34 -17.38 -10.41
N HIS A 105 -8.49 -18.42 -11.22
CA HIS A 105 -9.78 -18.76 -11.81
C HIS A 105 -10.62 -19.49 -10.78
N THR A 106 -11.73 -18.89 -10.38
CA THR A 106 -12.64 -19.50 -9.40
C THR A 106 -13.95 -19.78 -10.08
N THR A 107 -14.44 -21.02 -10.03
CA THR A 107 -15.81 -21.30 -10.46
C THR A 107 -16.72 -21.23 -9.24
N SER A 108 -17.73 -20.36 -9.29
CA SER A 108 -18.81 -20.34 -8.31
C SER A 108 -20.01 -21.14 -8.83
N GLN A 109 -20.64 -21.95 -7.97
CA GLN A 109 -21.88 -22.63 -8.29
C GLN A 109 -22.99 -22.14 -7.36
N GLY A 110 -23.95 -21.40 -7.91
CA GLY A 110 -25.15 -20.93 -7.21
C GLY A 110 -25.12 -19.46 -6.76
N THR A 111 -26.26 -18.98 -6.25
CA THR A 111 -26.55 -17.58 -5.89
C THR A 111 -25.87 -17.11 -4.59
N THR A 112 -24.97 -17.91 -4.03
CA THR A 112 -24.16 -17.58 -2.86
C THR A 112 -22.74 -18.00 -3.19
N ALA A 113 -21.85 -17.03 -3.38
CA ALA A 113 -20.48 -17.21 -3.88
C ALA A 113 -19.60 -18.02 -2.92
N THR A 114 -19.83 -19.33 -2.86
CA THR A 114 -18.90 -20.28 -2.27
C THR A 114 -17.98 -20.76 -3.38
N ILE A 115 -16.67 -20.57 -3.20
CA ILE A 115 -15.65 -20.98 -4.16
C ILE A 115 -15.59 -22.51 -4.14
N GLU A 116 -16.14 -23.15 -5.17
CA GLU A 116 -16.24 -24.62 -5.25
C GLU A 116 -14.95 -25.24 -5.78
N THR A 117 -14.32 -24.60 -6.78
CA THR A 117 -13.01 -25.00 -7.29
C THR A 117 -12.14 -23.78 -7.58
N VAL A 118 -10.83 -23.93 -7.34
CA VAL A 118 -9.81 -22.94 -7.70
C VAL A 118 -8.86 -23.57 -8.71
N ALA A 119 -8.89 -23.07 -9.94
CA ALA A 119 -7.91 -23.36 -10.96
C ALA A 119 -7.03 -22.13 -11.18
N MET A 120 -5.81 -22.32 -11.69
CA MET A 120 -5.08 -21.19 -12.25
C MET A 120 -5.50 -21.03 -13.71
N PRO A 121 -5.75 -19.80 -14.18
CA PRO A 121 -6.12 -19.60 -15.57
C PRO A 121 -4.98 -20.07 -16.49
N PRO A 122 -5.27 -20.62 -17.68
CA PRO A 122 -4.25 -21.09 -18.62
C PRO A 122 -3.36 -19.94 -19.11
N THR A 123 -3.87 -18.71 -19.05
CA THR A 123 -3.13 -17.48 -19.27
C THR A 123 -3.12 -16.65 -17.97
N PRO A 124 -1.95 -16.31 -17.41
CA PRO A 124 -1.89 -15.51 -16.20
C PRO A 124 -2.57 -14.15 -16.37
N GLN A 125 -3.47 -13.82 -15.45
CA GLN A 125 -4.13 -12.52 -15.42
C GLN A 125 -3.59 -11.68 -14.26
N PRO A 126 -3.28 -10.38 -14.50
CA PRO A 126 -2.78 -9.51 -13.45
C PRO A 126 -3.88 -9.23 -12.42
N PHE A 127 -3.47 -9.05 -11.17
CA PHE A 127 -4.36 -8.62 -10.09
C PHE A 127 -5.03 -7.28 -10.39
N VAL A 128 -6.31 -7.15 -10.05
CA VAL A 128 -7.08 -5.90 -10.22
C VAL A 128 -6.49 -4.80 -9.35
N GLY A 129 -6.01 -3.72 -9.98
CA GLY A 129 -5.36 -2.61 -9.30
C GLY A 129 -3.83 -2.60 -9.39
N LEU A 130 -3.20 -3.63 -9.99
CA LEU A 130 -1.78 -3.56 -10.38
C LEU A 130 -1.60 -2.46 -11.44
N PRO A 131 -0.73 -1.45 -11.27
CA PRO A 131 -0.51 -0.42 -12.26
C PRO A 131 -0.05 -0.99 -13.60
N GLU A 132 -0.44 -0.33 -14.69
CA GLU A 132 -0.03 -0.74 -16.04
C GLU A 132 1.49 -0.83 -16.19
N SER A 133 2.25 0.03 -15.51
CA SER A 133 3.72 0.00 -15.54
C SER A 133 4.32 -1.26 -14.92
N TRP A 134 3.63 -1.91 -13.98
CA TRP A 134 4.04 -3.21 -13.47
C TRP A 134 3.54 -4.35 -14.35
N GLN A 135 2.37 -4.20 -14.98
CA GLN A 135 1.84 -5.20 -15.91
C GLN A 135 2.75 -5.39 -17.15
N THR A 136 3.59 -4.40 -17.49
CA THR A 136 4.56 -4.51 -18.59
C THR A 136 5.92 -5.09 -18.17
N ILE A 137 6.19 -5.22 -16.87
CA ILE A 137 7.46 -5.71 -16.32
C ILE A 137 7.32 -7.09 -15.70
N LEU A 138 6.15 -7.39 -15.13
CA LEU A 138 5.82 -8.67 -14.55
C LEU A 138 5.12 -9.56 -15.57
N GLY A 139 5.32 -10.86 -15.42
CA GLY A 139 4.45 -11.85 -16.03
C GLY A 139 4.18 -12.99 -15.05
N GLY A 140 3.42 -13.99 -15.49
CA GLY A 140 3.10 -15.16 -14.66
C GLY A 140 3.97 -16.34 -15.03
N ILE A 141 4.51 -17.03 -14.04
CA ILE A 141 5.24 -18.29 -14.22
C ILE A 141 4.49 -19.42 -13.53
N ALA A 142 4.34 -20.56 -14.22
CA ALA A 142 3.86 -21.79 -13.61
C ALA A 142 5.00 -22.43 -12.81
N LEU A 143 4.77 -22.68 -11.52
CA LEU A 143 5.80 -23.24 -10.64
C LEU A 143 6.17 -24.67 -11.04
N THR A 144 7.44 -24.92 -11.32
CA THR A 144 7.96 -26.28 -11.48
C THR A 144 8.12 -26.96 -10.11
N PRO A 145 8.27 -28.30 -10.05
CA PRO A 145 8.53 -28.98 -8.78
C PRO A 145 9.79 -28.46 -8.06
N PRO A 146 10.94 -28.19 -8.74
CA PRO A 146 12.08 -27.52 -8.12
C PRO A 146 11.75 -26.15 -7.54
N MET A 147 11.05 -25.27 -8.28
CA MET A 147 10.65 -23.94 -7.79
C MET A 147 9.77 -24.03 -6.54
N THR A 148 8.81 -24.96 -6.54
CA THR A 148 7.92 -25.17 -5.39
C THR A 148 8.70 -25.65 -4.17
N ARG A 149 9.68 -26.55 -4.35
CA ARG A 149 10.57 -27.00 -3.25
C ARG A 149 11.40 -25.85 -2.70
N ALA A 150 11.97 -25.01 -3.56
CA ALA A 150 12.76 -23.85 -3.17
C ALA A 150 11.92 -22.86 -2.33
N LEU A 151 10.72 -22.51 -2.78
CA LEU A 151 9.80 -21.63 -2.03
C LEU A 151 9.43 -22.22 -0.66
N ARG A 152 9.12 -23.52 -0.61
CA ARG A 152 8.81 -24.21 0.65
C ARG A 152 10.02 -24.25 1.60
N ALA A 153 11.23 -24.42 1.08
CA ALA A 153 12.46 -24.38 1.88
C ALA A 153 12.68 -22.99 2.51
N ALA A 154 12.26 -21.92 1.81
CA ALA A 154 12.20 -20.57 2.35
C ALA A 154 11.04 -20.32 3.34
N GLY A 155 10.17 -21.31 3.57
CA GLY A 155 8.96 -21.14 4.40
C GLY A 155 7.78 -20.50 3.68
N ILE A 156 7.90 -20.18 2.38
CA ILE A 156 6.80 -19.63 1.58
C ILE A 156 5.95 -20.80 1.08
N THR A 157 4.97 -21.19 1.89
CA THR A 157 4.13 -22.38 1.62
C THR A 157 2.75 -22.04 1.10
N THR A 158 2.25 -20.83 1.37
CA THR A 158 0.89 -20.39 1.05
C THR A 158 0.93 -19.00 0.46
N LEU A 159 0.01 -18.72 -0.47
CA LEU A 159 -0.28 -17.39 -0.99
C LEU A 159 -1.77 -17.11 -0.93
N ARG A 160 -2.10 -15.83 -0.86
CA ARG A 160 -3.47 -15.34 -0.88
C ARG A 160 -3.83 -14.91 -2.30
N TYR A 161 -4.91 -15.45 -2.84
CA TYR A 161 -5.38 -15.17 -4.20
C TYR A 161 -6.74 -14.50 -4.16
N LEU A 162 -7.02 -13.74 -5.21
CA LEU A 162 -8.36 -13.24 -5.51
C LEU A 162 -8.91 -14.01 -6.70
N GLY A 163 -10.17 -14.45 -6.60
CA GLY A 163 -10.90 -15.05 -7.71
C GLY A 163 -11.24 -14.02 -8.78
N ASP A 164 -11.12 -14.38 -10.05
CA ASP A 164 -11.50 -13.54 -11.19
C ASP A 164 -12.98 -13.15 -11.19
N ASP A 165 -13.87 -14.08 -10.84
CA ASP A 165 -15.32 -13.84 -10.68
C ASP A 165 -15.65 -12.83 -9.56
N LEU A 166 -14.74 -12.63 -8.59
CA LEU A 166 -14.95 -11.74 -7.44
C LEU A 166 -14.55 -10.28 -7.73
N THR A 167 -14.05 -10.02 -8.94
CA THR A 167 -13.63 -8.67 -9.36
C THR A 167 -14.78 -7.83 -9.93
N SER A 168 -15.91 -8.45 -10.27
CA SER A 168 -17.07 -7.79 -10.87
C SER A 168 -18.08 -7.20 -9.87
N ASP A 169 -17.97 -7.52 -8.57
CA ASP A 169 -19.06 -7.23 -7.62
C ASP A 169 -18.95 -5.87 -6.92
N GLY A 170 -17.89 -5.08 -7.15
CA GLY A 170 -17.79 -3.66 -6.76
C GLY A 170 -17.97 -3.33 -5.25
N ALA A 171 -18.11 -4.34 -4.39
CA ALA A 171 -18.58 -4.16 -3.01
C ALA A 171 -17.47 -4.04 -1.96
N VAL A 172 -16.20 -4.28 -2.33
CA VAL A 172 -15.06 -4.27 -1.40
C VAL A 172 -14.02 -3.28 -1.88
N GLU A 173 -13.70 -2.30 -1.03
CA GLU A 173 -12.57 -1.38 -1.25
C GLU A 173 -11.32 -2.23 -1.53
N PRO A 174 -10.55 -1.95 -2.60
CA PRO A 174 -9.42 -2.77 -3.00
C PRO A 174 -8.47 -3.08 -1.84
N ASP A 175 -8.23 -2.11 -0.95
CA ASP A 175 -7.39 -2.25 0.24
C ASP A 175 -7.83 -3.35 1.23
N PHE A 176 -9.12 -3.68 1.29
CA PHE A 176 -9.68 -4.70 2.18
C PHE A 176 -9.93 -6.04 1.50
N VAL A 177 -9.57 -6.20 0.22
CA VAL A 177 -9.79 -7.45 -0.53
C VAL A 177 -9.20 -8.67 0.18
N PHE A 178 -8.07 -8.47 0.86
CA PHE A 178 -7.40 -9.48 1.65
C PHE A 178 -7.58 -9.24 3.16
N SER A 179 -8.72 -8.69 3.58
CA SER A 179 -9.01 -8.54 5.01
C SER A 179 -9.40 -9.86 5.67
N ASN A 180 -8.87 -10.12 6.87
CA ASN A 180 -9.27 -11.26 7.69
C ASN A 180 -10.55 -10.99 8.51
N THR A 181 -11.15 -9.80 8.39
CA THR A 181 -12.30 -9.35 9.21
C THR A 181 -13.67 -9.82 8.67
N GLY A 182 -13.70 -10.75 7.72
CA GLY A 182 -14.93 -11.24 7.09
C GLY A 182 -15.44 -10.38 5.93
N LEU A 183 -14.78 -9.25 5.65
CA LEU A 183 -15.03 -8.40 4.47
C LEU A 183 -14.14 -8.73 3.28
N GLY A 184 -13.06 -9.50 3.49
CA GLY A 184 -12.14 -9.90 2.43
C GLY A 184 -12.74 -10.96 1.51
N LEU A 185 -12.49 -10.81 0.21
CA LEU A 185 -12.87 -11.76 -0.84
C LEU A 185 -11.72 -12.70 -1.22
N GLY A 186 -10.50 -12.39 -0.76
CA GLY A 186 -9.32 -13.22 -1.01
C GLY A 186 -9.33 -14.51 -0.19
N PHE A 187 -8.78 -15.58 -0.77
CA PHE A 187 -8.65 -16.88 -0.13
C PHE A 187 -7.18 -17.32 -0.10
N SER A 188 -6.82 -18.17 0.87
CA SER A 188 -5.46 -18.71 0.98
C SER A 188 -5.35 -20.06 0.29
N ARG A 189 -4.29 -20.28 -0.47
CA ARG A 189 -3.99 -21.56 -1.14
C ARG A 189 -2.55 -21.97 -0.85
N SER A 190 -2.35 -23.27 -0.60
CA SER A 190 -0.99 -23.83 -0.50
C SER A 190 -0.37 -23.95 -1.89
N LEU A 191 0.88 -23.54 -2.02
CA LEU A 191 1.61 -23.59 -3.28
C LEU A 191 1.90 -25.03 -3.70
N THR A 192 1.52 -25.35 -4.94
CA THR A 192 1.70 -26.63 -5.60
C THR A 192 2.34 -26.44 -6.98
N PRO A 193 3.04 -27.45 -7.53
CA PRO A 193 3.54 -27.36 -8.90
C PRO A 193 2.39 -27.11 -9.89
N GLY A 194 2.59 -26.20 -10.83
CA GLY A 194 1.56 -25.71 -11.76
C GLY A 194 0.79 -24.48 -11.28
N ASP A 195 0.91 -24.08 -10.00
CA ASP A 195 0.38 -22.80 -9.56
C ASP A 195 1.13 -21.65 -10.21
N HIS A 196 0.42 -20.56 -10.51
CA HIS A 196 1.03 -19.38 -11.10
C HIS A 196 1.42 -18.37 -10.02
N VAL A 197 2.60 -17.79 -10.18
CA VAL A 197 3.09 -16.65 -9.37
C VAL A 197 3.61 -15.56 -10.29
N ALA A 198 3.58 -14.30 -9.81
CA ALA A 198 4.16 -13.21 -10.56
C ALA A 198 5.69 -13.28 -10.48
N ALA A 199 6.34 -13.09 -11.63
CA ALA A 199 7.77 -13.13 -11.75
C ALA A 199 8.27 -12.07 -12.73
N LEU A 200 9.54 -11.75 -12.58
CA LEU A 200 10.33 -10.96 -13.50
C LEU A 200 11.58 -11.74 -13.89
N MET A 201 12.06 -11.48 -15.11
CA MET A 201 13.32 -12.00 -15.61
C MET A 201 14.21 -10.85 -16.06
N SER A 202 15.51 -10.97 -15.80
CA SER A 202 16.55 -10.02 -16.22
C SER A 202 17.67 -10.79 -16.90
N GLY A 203 18.25 -10.27 -17.99
CA GLY A 203 19.40 -10.86 -18.67
C GLY A 203 19.13 -12.09 -19.55
N CYS A 204 17.88 -12.54 -19.67
CA CYS A 204 17.51 -13.72 -20.46
C CYS A 204 17.15 -13.38 -21.92
N GLN A 205 17.50 -14.24 -22.89
CA GLN A 205 17.22 -13.96 -24.32
C GLN A 205 15.82 -14.41 -24.78
N GLU A 206 15.21 -15.38 -24.11
CA GLU A 206 13.81 -15.74 -24.34
C GLU A 206 13.03 -15.82 -23.02
N HIS A 207 11.83 -15.24 -23.03
CA HIS A 207 10.91 -15.19 -21.89
C HIS A 207 10.04 -16.46 -21.83
N THR A 208 10.55 -17.61 -22.28
CA THR A 208 9.75 -18.84 -22.49
C THR A 208 9.17 -19.43 -21.22
N LEU A 209 9.73 -19.10 -20.04
CA LEU A 209 9.22 -19.52 -18.74
C LEU A 209 8.16 -18.57 -18.16
N ILE A 210 8.13 -17.30 -18.58
CA ILE A 210 7.17 -16.32 -18.07
C ILE A 210 6.12 -16.04 -19.16
N ALA A 211 4.90 -16.48 -18.90
CA ALA A 211 3.77 -16.10 -19.72
C ALA A 211 3.43 -14.62 -19.49
N SER A 212 3.28 -13.91 -20.61
CA SER A 212 2.91 -12.50 -20.67
C SER A 212 1.57 -12.23 -19.98
N PHE A 213 1.48 -11.14 -19.24
CA PHE A 213 0.18 -10.55 -18.95
C PHE A 213 -0.37 -9.94 -20.25
N SER A 214 -1.61 -10.27 -20.60
CA SER A 214 -2.34 -9.70 -21.75
C SER A 214 -1.58 -9.69 -23.09
N GLY A 215 -0.66 -10.65 -23.29
CA GLY A 215 0.12 -10.77 -24.52
C GLY A 215 1.31 -9.82 -24.65
N ARG A 216 1.67 -9.04 -23.62
CA ARG A 216 2.90 -8.23 -23.57
C ARG A 216 3.97 -8.94 -22.72
N HIS A 217 5.07 -9.34 -23.36
CA HIS A 217 6.19 -9.97 -22.65
C HIS A 217 6.80 -8.99 -21.65
N PRO A 218 7.12 -9.43 -20.42
CA PRO A 218 7.85 -8.60 -19.47
C PRO A 218 9.15 -8.17 -20.13
N VAL A 219 9.36 -6.87 -20.31
CA VAL A 219 10.57 -6.40 -21.00
C VAL A 219 11.81 -6.69 -20.14
N ASN A 220 12.83 -7.31 -20.74
CA ASN A 220 14.19 -7.39 -20.19
C ASN A 220 14.75 -5.97 -20.11
N SER A 221 14.40 -5.26 -19.04
CA SER A 221 14.66 -3.84 -18.91
C SER A 221 15.87 -3.64 -18.02
N ALA A 222 16.84 -2.83 -18.45
CA ALA A 222 17.91 -2.30 -17.61
C ALA A 222 17.38 -1.54 -16.35
N MET A 223 16.07 -1.31 -16.27
CA MET A 223 15.41 -0.89 -15.05
C MET A 223 15.43 -1.98 -13.97
N ILE A 224 15.20 -3.25 -14.33
CA ILE A 224 15.11 -4.39 -13.41
C ILE A 224 16.46 -4.67 -12.75
N SER A 225 17.55 -4.66 -13.52
CA SER A 225 18.90 -4.76 -12.99
C SER A 225 19.23 -3.60 -12.04
N ARG A 226 18.82 -2.37 -12.36
CA ARG A 226 18.98 -1.21 -11.47
C ARG A 226 18.13 -1.31 -10.19
N LEU A 227 16.98 -1.96 -10.27
CA LEU A 227 16.08 -2.16 -9.12
C LEU A 227 16.59 -3.25 -8.19
N THR A 228 17.14 -4.32 -8.74
CA THR A 228 17.54 -5.53 -8.01
C THR A 228 19.04 -5.56 -7.67
N GLY A 229 19.86 -4.80 -8.38
CA GLY A 229 21.33 -4.85 -8.30
C GLY A 229 21.94 -6.10 -8.92
N LEU A 230 21.15 -6.89 -9.65
CA LEU A 230 21.59 -8.12 -10.31
C LEU A 230 22.35 -7.80 -11.61
N ASP A 231 23.32 -8.66 -11.97
CA ASP A 231 24.17 -8.47 -13.14
C ASP A 231 23.36 -8.72 -14.42
N GLU A 232 23.41 -7.77 -15.36
CA GLU A 232 22.68 -7.88 -16.63
C GLU A 232 23.24 -8.98 -17.56
N ARG A 233 24.45 -9.47 -17.29
CA ARG A 233 25.08 -10.54 -18.09
C ARG A 233 24.53 -11.93 -17.80
N HIS A 234 23.90 -12.11 -16.65
CA HIS A 234 23.38 -13.38 -16.19
C HIS A 234 21.85 -13.38 -16.30
N CYS A 235 21.28 -14.52 -16.63
CA CYS A 235 19.83 -14.68 -16.65
C CYS A 235 19.34 -14.93 -15.22
N HIS A 236 18.49 -14.04 -14.71
CA HIS A 236 17.95 -14.07 -13.35
C HIS A 236 16.44 -14.26 -13.36
N LEU A 237 15.93 -15.10 -12.45
CA LEU A 237 14.50 -15.24 -12.17
C LEU A 237 14.18 -14.74 -10.77
N VAL A 238 13.30 -13.75 -10.68
CA VAL A 238 12.85 -13.18 -9.40
C VAL A 238 11.34 -13.32 -9.31
N ILE A 239 10.86 -13.93 -8.23
CA ILE A 239 9.45 -14.00 -7.89
C ILE A 239 9.06 -12.75 -7.12
N VAL A 240 7.90 -12.17 -7.46
CA VAL A 240 7.36 -10.98 -6.82
C VAL A 240 6.04 -11.31 -6.14
N MET A 241 5.92 -10.94 -4.87
CA MET A 241 4.75 -11.18 -4.04
C MET A 241 4.31 -9.89 -3.37
N GLY A 242 3.01 -9.76 -3.11
CA GLY A 242 2.42 -8.63 -2.40
C GLY A 242 2.46 -8.81 -0.88
N LEU A 243 2.46 -7.69 -0.18
CA LEU A 243 2.17 -7.60 1.24
C LEU A 243 1.25 -6.39 1.45
N GLY A 244 -0.04 -6.67 1.63
CA GLY A 244 -1.07 -5.66 1.86
C GLY A 244 -1.14 -5.15 3.30
N SER A 245 -2.02 -4.17 3.50
CA SER A 245 -2.31 -3.52 4.80
C SER A 245 -2.79 -4.50 5.87
N ASP A 246 -3.61 -5.48 5.49
CA ASP A 246 -4.18 -6.51 6.37
C ASP A 246 -3.37 -7.82 6.41
N ALA A 247 -2.24 -7.88 5.70
CA ALA A 247 -1.26 -8.89 6.00
C ALA A 247 -0.73 -8.56 7.40
N SER A 248 -1.21 -9.28 8.42
CA SER A 248 -0.52 -9.33 9.71
C SER A 248 0.91 -9.74 9.35
N ILE A 249 1.85 -8.80 9.35
CA ILE A 249 3.14 -8.91 8.63
C ILE A 249 3.92 -10.18 9.03
N ILE A 250 3.49 -10.85 10.10
CA ILE A 250 4.30 -11.77 10.88
C ILE A 250 3.47 -12.90 11.47
N THR A 251 2.40 -13.34 10.83
CA THR A 251 1.81 -14.64 11.21
C THR A 251 2.57 -15.75 10.51
N ASN A 252 3.18 -16.63 11.30
CA ASN A 252 3.54 -17.96 10.80
C ASN A 252 2.25 -18.80 10.64
N SER A 253 2.36 -20.01 10.11
CA SER A 253 1.24 -20.97 9.99
C SER A 253 0.51 -21.28 11.31
N THR A 254 1.06 -20.84 12.46
CA THR A 254 0.46 -20.98 13.80
C THR A 254 -0.18 -19.69 14.33
N GLY A 255 -0.27 -18.62 13.53
CA GLY A 255 -0.95 -17.37 13.88
C GLY A 255 -0.21 -16.49 14.90
N ARG A 256 1.07 -16.76 15.18
CA ARG A 256 1.86 -15.98 16.15
C ARG A 256 2.56 -14.81 15.46
N ASN A 257 2.21 -13.58 15.83
CA ASN A 257 2.93 -12.36 15.48
C ASN A 257 4.33 -12.36 16.09
N ALA A 258 5.37 -12.65 15.30
CA ALA A 258 6.72 -12.80 15.83
C ALA A 258 7.54 -11.50 15.97
N VAL A 259 7.06 -10.32 15.52
CA VAL A 259 7.80 -9.03 15.62
C VAL A 259 6.91 -7.82 15.94
N MET A 260 5.85 -7.99 16.74
CA MET A 260 5.02 -6.90 17.32
C MET A 260 4.37 -5.88 16.33
N LEU A 261 4.53 -6.06 15.02
CA LEU A 261 3.81 -5.30 13.99
C LEU A 261 2.54 -6.06 13.63
N SER A 262 1.38 -5.52 13.99
CA SER A 262 0.08 -6.14 13.73
C SER A 262 -0.40 -5.97 12.29
N THR A 263 0.06 -4.93 11.59
CA THR A 263 -0.38 -4.55 10.23
C THR A 263 0.75 -3.85 9.47
N ALA A 264 0.66 -3.85 8.14
CA ALA A 264 1.60 -3.09 7.32
C ALA A 264 1.35 -1.59 7.40
N PRO A 265 2.40 -0.75 7.34
CA PRO A 265 2.23 0.69 7.21
C PRO A 265 1.37 1.01 5.99
N ILE A 266 0.33 1.81 6.19
CA ILE A 266 -0.53 2.27 5.12
C ILE A 266 0.04 3.58 4.58
N ASP A 267 0.31 3.62 3.28
CA ASP A 267 0.77 4.84 2.62
C ASP A 267 -0.43 5.74 2.26
N PRO A 268 -0.54 6.96 2.83
CA PRO A 268 -1.64 7.86 2.55
C PRO A 268 -1.53 8.54 1.17
N THR A 269 -0.41 8.41 0.47
CA THR A 269 -0.20 9.01 -0.86
C THR A 269 -0.76 8.15 -2.00
N ILE A 270 -1.02 6.87 -1.74
CA ILE A 270 -1.60 5.97 -2.73
C ILE A 270 -3.12 6.14 -2.67
N ASP A 271 -3.71 6.30 -3.84
CA ASP A 271 -5.15 6.39 -4.04
C ASP A 271 -5.86 5.24 -3.29
N PRO A 272 -6.83 5.53 -2.40
CA PRO A 272 -7.53 4.49 -1.63
C PRO A 272 -8.28 3.50 -2.53
N SER A 273 -8.66 3.92 -3.74
CA SER A 273 -9.27 3.04 -4.75
C SER A 273 -8.27 2.03 -5.36
N ARG A 274 -7.02 2.00 -4.88
CA ARG A 274 -6.00 1.03 -5.29
C ARG A 274 -5.62 0.15 -4.11
N TYR A 275 -5.23 -1.08 -4.44
CA TYR A 275 -4.75 -2.00 -3.42
C TYR A 275 -3.36 -1.58 -2.93
N ARG A 276 -3.23 -1.05 -1.70
CA ARG A 276 -1.97 -0.53 -1.19
C ARG A 276 -1.13 -1.69 -0.65
N ARG A 277 -0.19 -2.14 -1.47
CA ARG A 277 0.73 -3.22 -1.12
C ARG A 277 2.18 -2.82 -1.29
N PHE A 278 3.02 -3.49 -0.51
CA PHE A 278 4.43 -3.57 -0.80
C PHE A 278 4.70 -4.80 -1.67
N LEU A 279 5.72 -4.69 -2.51
CA LEU A 279 6.17 -5.76 -3.39
C LEU A 279 7.47 -6.33 -2.85
N LEU A 280 7.44 -7.60 -2.46
CA LEU A 280 8.60 -8.35 -2.00
C LEU A 280 9.21 -9.11 -3.17
N MET A 281 10.53 -9.07 -3.27
CA MET A 281 11.27 -9.69 -4.36
C MET A 281 12.17 -10.80 -3.85
N PHE A 282 12.04 -11.97 -4.45
CA PHE A 282 12.77 -13.19 -4.09
C PHE A 282 13.51 -13.72 -5.31
N HIS A 283 14.84 -13.69 -5.27
CA HIS A 283 15.70 -14.25 -6.31
C HIS A 283 15.70 -15.77 -6.21
N LEU A 284 15.22 -16.44 -7.26
CA LEU A 284 14.97 -17.88 -7.26
C LEU A 284 16.02 -18.67 -8.03
N ALA A 285 16.56 -18.11 -9.11
CA ALA A 285 17.50 -18.80 -9.98
C ALA A 285 18.39 -17.81 -10.73
N THR A 286 19.60 -18.26 -11.06
CA THR A 286 20.57 -17.53 -11.89
C THR A 286 21.25 -18.47 -12.86
N SER A 287 21.48 -18.04 -14.09
CA SER A 287 22.21 -18.77 -15.12
C SER A 287 23.29 -17.90 -15.75
N GLU A 288 24.42 -18.52 -16.09
CA GLU A 288 25.45 -17.92 -16.97
C GLU A 288 25.04 -17.97 -18.45
N ASP A 289 24.08 -18.83 -18.77
CA ASP A 289 23.52 -18.99 -20.10
C ASP A 289 22.32 -18.04 -20.31
N ALA A 290 21.89 -17.96 -21.57
CA ALA A 290 20.75 -17.14 -21.99
C ALA A 290 19.38 -17.68 -21.51
N TYR A 291 19.35 -18.87 -20.90
CA TYR A 291 18.16 -19.62 -20.53
C TYR A 291 18.30 -20.22 -19.13
N LEU A 292 17.19 -20.35 -18.42
CA LEU A 292 17.15 -21.02 -17.12
C LEU A 292 16.72 -22.48 -17.26
N THR A 293 17.41 -23.33 -16.52
CA THR A 293 17.10 -24.74 -16.34
C THR A 293 16.72 -25.02 -14.88
N ASP A 294 16.06 -26.15 -14.65
CA ASP A 294 15.62 -26.55 -13.31
C ASP A 294 16.80 -26.78 -12.33
N ASP A 295 18.00 -27.04 -12.84
CA ASP A 295 19.22 -27.27 -12.05
C ASP A 295 19.86 -25.96 -11.51
N GLU A 296 19.46 -24.82 -12.05
CA GLU A 296 19.97 -23.48 -11.68
C GLU A 296 19.11 -22.80 -10.62
N ILE A 297 18.03 -23.47 -10.19
CA ILE A 297 17.15 -23.00 -9.13
C ILE A 297 17.84 -23.18 -7.78
N PHE A 298 17.87 -22.12 -6.98
CA PHE A 298 18.44 -22.18 -5.65
C PHE A 298 17.64 -23.12 -4.75
N ALA A 299 18.34 -23.79 -3.82
CA ALA A 299 17.70 -24.63 -2.81
C ALA A 299 16.71 -23.84 -1.93
N SER A 300 16.96 -22.55 -1.73
CA SER A 300 16.05 -21.59 -1.10
C SER A 300 16.23 -20.23 -1.77
N PRO A 301 15.16 -19.50 -2.09
CA PRO A 301 15.26 -18.17 -2.67
C PRO A 301 15.92 -17.16 -1.72
N ILE A 302 16.56 -16.16 -2.32
CA ILE A 302 17.23 -15.06 -1.63
C ILE A 302 16.32 -13.84 -1.64
N TYR A 303 16.01 -13.29 -0.47
CA TYR A 303 15.25 -12.04 -0.37
C TYR A 303 16.11 -10.84 -0.80
N LEU A 304 15.70 -10.19 -1.89
CA LEU A 304 16.39 -9.02 -2.44
C LEU A 304 15.98 -7.74 -1.71
N GLY A 305 14.69 -7.61 -1.40
CA GLY A 305 14.17 -6.43 -0.73
C GLY A 305 12.71 -6.17 -1.04
N ILE A 306 12.30 -4.95 -0.72
CA ILE A 306 10.92 -4.48 -0.82
C ILE A 306 10.82 -3.22 -1.68
N MET A 307 9.72 -3.10 -2.40
CA MET A 307 9.39 -1.92 -3.19
C MET A 307 7.95 -1.49 -3.03
N ARG A 308 7.70 -0.23 -3.40
CA ARG A 308 6.35 0.28 -3.58
C ARG A 308 5.90 0.10 -5.02
N GLU A 309 4.60 -0.06 -5.16
CA GLU A 309 3.93 -0.21 -6.44
C GLU A 309 3.93 1.07 -7.30
N ASP A 310 4.02 2.27 -6.73
CA ASP A 310 4.06 3.54 -7.48
C ASP A 310 5.46 3.92 -8.02
N ARG A 311 6.51 3.20 -7.60
CA ARG A 311 7.91 3.55 -7.92
C ARG A 311 8.38 3.10 -9.29
N VAL A 312 7.59 2.29 -10.01
CA VAL A 312 7.83 1.96 -11.41
C VAL A 312 7.15 3.00 -12.27
N THR A 313 7.71 4.21 -12.28
CA THR A 313 7.43 5.17 -13.35
C THR A 313 8.68 5.23 -14.21
N ASN A 314 8.49 4.97 -15.49
CA ASN A 314 9.52 5.08 -16.52
C ASN A 314 10.18 6.45 -16.33
N ARG A 315 11.43 6.49 -15.87
CA ARG A 315 12.25 7.70 -16.05
C ARG A 315 12.43 7.79 -17.55
N SER A 316 11.52 8.52 -18.21
CA SER A 316 11.80 9.03 -19.54
C SER A 316 13.17 9.67 -19.46
N VAL A 317 14.09 9.10 -20.22
CA VAL A 317 15.35 9.76 -20.54
C VAL A 317 14.97 11.18 -20.95
N PRO A 318 15.50 12.23 -20.32
CA PRO A 318 15.23 13.58 -20.81
C PRO A 318 15.72 13.61 -22.25
N SER A 319 14.81 13.86 -23.19
CA SER A 319 15.15 14.13 -24.57
C SER A 319 15.96 15.42 -24.59
N THR A 320 17.28 15.28 -24.58
CA THR A 320 18.22 16.32 -24.99
C THR A 320 18.25 16.39 -26.50
#